data_AF-A0A6C1PDZ2-F1
#
_entry.id   AF-A0A6C1PDZ2-F1
#
_cell.length_a   1.000
_cell.length_b   1.000
_cell.length_c   1.000
_cell.angle_alpha   90.00
_cell.angle_beta   90.00
_cell.angle_gamma   90.00
#
_symmetry.space_group_name_H-M   'P 1'
#
loop_
_entity.id
_entity.type
_entity.pdbx_description
1 polymer ?
#
loop_
_entity_poly.entity_id
_entity_poly.type
_entity_poly.pdbx_seq_one_letter_code
_entity_poly.pdbx_strand_id
1 'polypeptide(L)' 'MTPLAAQIDLTGGESVYCINTFQVAKARELYEGTGGSSQRIRAAIDSLESSLTRNERAAVAMLLLQRLRDRA' A
#
# COMPACT_ATOMS: atom_id res chain seq x y z
N MET A 1 -23.67 12.21 -24.35
CA MET A 1 -22.90 11.08 -23.79
C MET A 1 -21.53 11.61 -23.42
N THR A 2 -21.35 11.96 -22.15
CA THR A 2 -20.06 12.42 -21.62
C THR A 2 -19.12 11.22 -21.58
N PRO A 3 -17.89 11.28 -22.12
CA PRO A 3 -16.97 10.19 -21.92
C PRO A 3 -16.70 10.11 -20.41
N LEU A 4 -16.96 8.94 -19.81
CA LEU A 4 -16.46 8.65 -18.47
C LEU A 4 -14.96 8.97 -18.53
N ALA A 5 -14.53 9.98 -17.77
CA ALA A 5 -13.14 10.22 -17.51
C ALA A 5 -12.50 8.86 -17.23
N ALA A 6 -11.57 8.45 -18.09
CA ALA A 6 -10.90 7.18 -17.99
C ALA A 6 -10.51 7.00 -16.53
N GLN A 7 -11.14 6.02 -15.88
CA GLN A 7 -10.93 5.68 -14.49
C GLN A 7 -9.41 5.62 -14.33
N ILE A 8 -8.85 6.57 -13.56
CA ILE A 8 -7.41 6.66 -13.38
C ILE A 8 -6.99 5.33 -12.74
N ASP A 9 -6.50 4.44 -13.57
CA ASP A 9 -5.98 3.16 -13.13
C ASP A 9 -4.62 3.47 -12.52
N LEU A 10 -4.57 3.51 -11.18
CA LEU A 10 -3.32 3.61 -10.42
C LEU A 10 -2.32 2.50 -10.81
N THR A 11 -2.76 1.50 -11.57
CA THR A 11 -2.01 0.30 -11.91
C THR A 11 -1.67 0.16 -13.40
N GLY A 12 -2.01 1.17 -14.21
CA GLY A 12 -1.64 1.22 -15.63
C GLY A 12 -0.27 1.84 -15.88
N GLY A 13 0.76 1.01 -16.07
CA GLY A 13 1.92 1.39 -16.90
C GLY A 13 3.29 1.27 -16.23
N GLU A 14 3.63 2.14 -15.28
CA GLU A 14 5.04 2.31 -14.89
C GLU A 14 5.29 2.51 -13.37
N SER A 15 4.24 2.75 -12.56
CA SER A 15 4.41 3.05 -11.12
C SER A 15 4.75 1.83 -10.23
N VAL A 16 4.70 0.61 -10.77
CA VAL A 16 5.07 -0.62 -10.04
C VAL A 16 6.60 -0.78 -9.91
N TYR A 17 7.38 -0.04 -10.71
CA TYR A 17 8.85 -0.10 -10.70
C TYR A 17 9.54 0.80 -9.66
N CYS A 18 8.78 1.57 -8.87
CA CYS A 18 9.33 2.43 -7.81
C CYS A 18 9.40 1.75 -6.43
N ILE A 19 9.21 0.44 -6.36
CA ILE A 19 9.28 -0.30 -5.10
C ILE A 19 10.74 -0.68 -4.83
N ASN A 20 11.38 0.04 -3.90
CA ASN A 20 12.72 -0.29 -3.46
C ASN A 20 12.71 -1.68 -2.77
N THR A 21 13.42 -2.65 -3.35
CA THR A 21 13.45 -4.04 -2.88
C THR A 21 13.98 -4.19 -1.46
N PHE A 22 14.94 -3.34 -1.05
CA PHE A 22 15.45 -3.32 0.32
C PHE A 22 14.39 -2.86 1.32
N GLN A 23 13.62 -1.82 0.97
CA GLN A 23 12.52 -1.34 1.82
C GLN A 23 11.43 -2.40 1.96
N VAL A 24 11.11 -3.13 0.88
CA VAL A 24 10.17 -4.27 0.95
C VAL A 24 10.71 -5.39 1.82
N ALA A 25 11.99 -5.75 1.70
CA ALA A 25 12.59 -6.78 2.54
C ALA A 25 12.47 -6.42 4.03
N LYS A 26 12.76 -5.17 4.41
CA LYS A 26 12.60 -4.69 5.79
C LYS A 26 11.14 -4.63 6.25
N ALA A 27 10.23 -4.21 5.38
CA ALA A 27 8.80 -4.25 5.68
C ALA A 27 8.32 -5.70 5.91
N ARG A 28 8.82 -6.66 5.11
CA ARG A 28 8.52 -8.09 5.24
C ARG A 28 9.08 -8.66 6.55
N GLU A 29 10.31 -8.33 6.93
CA GLU A 29 10.86 -8.74 8.25
C GLU A 29 9.96 -8.29 9.42
N LEU A 30 9.47 -7.04 9.39
CA LEU A 30 8.55 -6.53 10.40
C LEU A 30 7.19 -7.23 10.39
N TYR A 31 6.68 -7.56 9.19
CA TYR A 31 5.43 -8.28 9.00
C TYR A 31 5.51 -9.75 9.47
N GLU A 32 6.61 -10.43 9.16
CA GLU A 32 6.79 -11.88 9.41
C GLU A 32 7.33 -12.19 10.82
N GLY A 33 7.83 -11.18 11.54
CA GLY A 33 8.34 -11.37 12.90
C GLY A 33 7.32 -11.96 13.87
N THR A 34 7.77 -12.26 15.09
CA THR A 34 6.95 -12.94 16.13
C THR A 34 6.48 -12.02 17.26
N GLY A 35 6.90 -10.76 17.29
CA GLY A 35 6.55 -9.80 18.36
C GLY A 35 5.19 -9.11 18.19
N GLY A 36 4.79 -8.32 19.20
CA GLY A 36 3.51 -7.59 19.16
C GLY A 36 3.39 -6.61 17.98
N SER A 37 4.50 -6.07 17.48
CA SER A 37 4.49 -5.21 16.29
C SER A 37 4.08 -5.97 15.03
N SER A 38 4.56 -7.21 14.82
CA SER A 38 4.21 -7.98 13.63
C SER A 38 2.74 -8.39 13.64
N GLN A 39 2.20 -8.73 14.82
CA GLN A 39 0.77 -9.00 15.00
C GLN A 39 -0.09 -7.80 14.61
N ARG A 40 0.29 -6.58 15.06
CA ARG A 40 -0.44 -5.36 14.70
C ARG A 40 -0.37 -5.04 13.21
N ILE A 41 0.79 -5.24 12.59
CA ILE A 41 0.96 -5.00 11.15
C ILE A 41 0.09 -5.98 10.34
N ARG A 42 0.12 -7.28 10.68
CA ARG A 42 -0.74 -8.30 10.05
C ARG A 42 -2.22 -7.96 10.18
N ALA A 43 -2.68 -7.68 11.40
CA ALA A 43 -4.08 -7.32 11.64
C ALA A 43 -4.52 -6.07 10.86
N ALA A 44 -3.66 -5.06 10.73
CA ALA A 44 -3.95 -3.87 9.93
C ALA A 44 -4.06 -4.20 8.43
N ILE A 45 -3.18 -5.06 7.92
CA ILE A 45 -3.24 -5.53 6.53
C ILE A 45 -4.52 -6.33 6.29
N ASP A 46 -4.81 -7.33 7.13
CA ASP A 46 -6.02 -8.16 7.03
C ASP A 46 -7.31 -7.31 7.05
N SER A 47 -7.34 -6.27 7.89
CA SER A 47 -8.45 -5.31 7.94
C SER A 47 -8.60 -4.53 6.62
N LEU A 48 -7.50 -4.06 6.03
CA LEU A 48 -7.54 -3.37 4.74
C LEU A 48 -7.93 -4.32 3.60
N GLU A 49 -7.43 -5.55 3.59
CA GLU A 49 -7.75 -6.55 2.55
C GLU A 49 -9.19 -7.04 2.58
N SER A 50 -9.78 -7.14 3.77
CA SER A 50 -11.19 -7.50 3.95
C SER A 50 -12.16 -6.36 3.65
N SER A 51 -11.72 -5.10 3.76
CA SER A 51 -12.63 -3.94 3.69
C SER A 51 -12.53 -3.13 2.39
N LEU A 52 -11.43 -3.25 1.65
CA LEU A 52 -11.14 -2.37 0.51
C LEU A 52 -10.81 -3.18 -0.76
N THR A 53 -11.26 -2.65 -1.90
CA THR A 53 -10.86 -3.14 -3.22
C THR A 53 -9.35 -2.96 -3.43
N ARG A 54 -8.79 -3.64 -4.43
CA ARG A 54 -7.38 -3.51 -4.81
C ARG A 54 -6.96 -2.05 -5.05
N ASN A 55 -7.79 -1.26 -5.74
CA ASN A 55 -7.46 0.12 -6.08
C ASN A 55 -7.56 1.05 -4.86
N GLU A 56 -8.52 0.81 -3.96
CA GLU A 56 -8.60 1.54 -2.70
C GLU A 56 -7.41 1.24 -1.78
N ARG A 57 -6.96 -0.02 -1.71
CA ARG A 57 -5.73 -0.39 -0.99
C ARG A 57 -4.50 0.29 -1.57
N ALA A 58 -4.37 0.33 -2.90
CA ALA A 58 -3.28 1.05 -3.55
C ALA A 58 -3.30 2.56 -3.23
N ALA A 59 -4.49 3.18 -3.24
CA ALA A 59 -4.65 4.58 -2.85
C ALA A 59 -4.24 4.83 -1.38
N VAL A 60 -4.64 3.95 -0.46
CA VAL A 60 -4.23 4.00 0.95
C VAL A 60 -2.70 3.91 1.09
N ALA A 61 -2.07 2.94 0.41
CA ALA A 61 -0.63 2.76 0.46
C ALA A 61 0.13 4.01 -0.03
N MET A 62 -0.29 4.59 -1.16
CA MET A 62 0.34 5.79 -1.72
C MET A 62 0.19 7.01 -0.80
N LEU A 63 -1.01 7.22 -0.23
CA LEU A 63 -1.25 8.34 0.68
C LEU A 63 -0.51 8.17 2.02
N LEU A 64 -0.37 6.94 2.54
CA LEU A 64 0.44 6.69 3.72
C LEU A 64 1.92 7.01 3.46
N LEU A 65 2.47 6.58 2.32
CA LEU A 65 3.86 6.89 1.93
C LEU A 65 4.08 8.41 1.78
N GLN A 66 3.17 9.11 1.11
CA GLN A 66 3.21 10.57 1.01
C GLN A 66 3.23 11.22 2.39
N ARG A 67 2.32 10.82 3.29
CA ARG A 67 2.25 11.36 4.65
C ARG A 67 3.49 11.07 5.48
N LEU A 68 4.11 9.90 5.34
CA LEU A 68 5.35 9.56 6.01
C LEU A 68 6.51 10.44 5.53
N ARG A 69 6.59 10.69 4.22
CA ARG A 69 7.60 11.59 3.62
C ARG A 69 7.40 13.04 4.09
N ASP A 70 6.17 13.53 4.07
CA ASP A 70 5.87 14.94 4.35
C ASP A 70 5.93 15.27 5.86
N ARG A 71 5.97 14.25 6.73
CA ARG A 71 6.09 14.39 8.20
C ARG A 71 7.46 13.97 8.74
N ALA A 72 8.42 13.67 7.85
CA ALA A 72 9.79 13.34 8.22
C ALA A 72 10.64 14.58 8.50
#